data_AF-A0A4R6S7J2-F1
#
_entry.id   AF-A0A4R6S7J2-F1
#
_cell.length_a   1.000
_cell.length_b   1.000
_cell.length_c   1.000
_cell.angle_alpha   90.00
_cell.angle_beta   90.00
_cell.angle_gamma   90.00
#
_symmetry.space_group_name_H-M   'P 1'
#
loop_
_entity.id
_entity.type
_entity.pdbx_description
1 polymer ?
#
loop_
_entity_poly.entity_id
_entity_poly.type
_entity_poly.pdbx_seq_one_letter_code
_entity_poly.pdbx_strand_id
1 'polypeptide(L)'
;MASKKQGYELLPEELVDQVRALVDIADQTNGLVSSAQRLGEHNPLLGSAPPALHLALRLRDAAGPSGLTGEVSAADTELASYHRALQATVHRYQEGDSEVAWQLSDGPTAT
;
A
#
# COMPACT_ATOMS: atom_id res chain seq x y z
N MET A 1 27.85 23.17 18.56
CA MET A 1 26.67 22.34 18.83
C MET A 1 26.47 21.41 17.65
N ALA A 2 27.11 20.24 17.64
CA ALA A 2 26.98 19.28 16.55
C ALA A 2 25.66 18.51 16.74
N SER A 3 24.72 18.68 15.79
CA SER A 3 23.43 17.98 15.81
C SER A 3 23.68 16.49 15.61
N LYS A 4 23.31 15.69 16.62
CA LYS A 4 23.41 14.23 16.62
C LYS A 4 22.41 13.71 15.59
N LYS A 5 22.84 13.48 14.34
CA LYS A 5 22.05 12.73 13.35
C LYS A 5 21.79 11.35 13.96
N GLN A 6 20.55 11.11 14.40
CA GLN A 6 20.09 9.77 14.75
C GLN A 6 20.01 8.98 13.44
N GLY A 7 21.06 8.22 13.15
CA GLY A 7 21.01 7.21 12.10
C GLY A 7 20.23 6.02 12.62
N TYR A 8 19.27 5.54 11.84
CA TYR A 8 18.67 4.23 12.04
C TYR A 8 19.50 3.22 11.23
N GLU A 9 20.02 2.20 11.91
CA GLU A 9 20.63 1.04 11.28
C GLU A 9 19.47 0.15 10.81
N LEU A 10 19.32 0.02 9.49
CA LEU A 10 18.27 -0.76 8.86
C LEU A 10 18.92 -1.97 8.21
N LEU A 11 18.47 -3.16 8.58
CA LEU A 11 18.85 -4.40 7.92
C LEU A 11 18.10 -4.49 6.58
N PRO A 12 18.78 -4.47 5.43
CA PRO A 12 18.13 -4.45 4.12
C PRO A 12 17.18 -5.62 3.89
N GLU A 13 17.45 -6.77 4.49
CA GLU A 13 16.61 -7.96 4.45
C GLU A 13 15.26 -7.78 5.16
N GLU A 14 15.23 -7.10 6.31
CA GLU A 14 13.99 -6.81 7.04
C GLU A 14 13.09 -5.87 6.23
N LEU A 15 13.70 -4.91 5.53
CA LEU A 15 12.99 -4.02 4.60
C LEU A 15 12.41 -4.77 3.41
N VAL A 16 13.12 -5.74 2.86
CA VAL A 16 12.62 -6.57 1.74
C VAL A 16 11.42 -7.40 2.19
N ASP A 17 11.46 -8.00 3.37
CA ASP A 17 10.32 -8.77 3.89
C ASP A 17 9.13 -7.87 4.23
N GLN A 18 9.38 -6.66 4.75
CA GLN A 18 8.34 -5.65 4.96
C GLN A 18 7.68 -5.23 3.63
N VAL A 19 8.47 -5.05 2.56
CA VAL A 19 7.96 -4.75 1.21
C VAL A 19 7.09 -5.88 0.70
N ARG A 20 7.51 -7.14 0.86
CA ARG A 20 6.71 -8.32 0.46
C ARG A 20 5.38 -8.40 1.19
N ALA A 21 5.40 -8.25 2.51
CA ALA A 21 4.16 -8.25 3.30
C ALA A 21 3.21 -7.13 2.84
N LEU A 22 3.75 -5.97 2.45
CA LEU A 22 2.95 -4.88 1.93
C LEU A 22 2.33 -5.19 0.56
N VAL A 23 3.04 -5.89 -0.32
CA VAL A 23 2.51 -6.37 -1.61
C VAL A 23 1.35 -7.33 -1.38
N ASP A 24 1.49 -8.28 -0.44
CA ASP A 24 0.40 -9.22 -0.13
C ASP A 24 -0.86 -8.50 0.38
N ILE A 25 -0.69 -7.47 1.22
CA ILE A 25 -1.80 -6.63 1.69
C ILE A 25 -2.43 -5.86 0.53
N ALA A 26 -1.63 -5.38 -0.44
CA ALA A 26 -2.13 -4.67 -1.61
C ALA A 26 -2.98 -5.60 -2.49
N ASP A 27 -2.51 -6.81 -2.75
CA ASP A 27 -3.27 -7.80 -3.52
C ASP A 27 -4.60 -8.16 -2.84
N GLN A 28 -4.59 -8.34 -1.52
CA GLN A 28 -5.81 -8.58 -0.74
C GLN A 28 -6.76 -7.38 -0.80
N THR A 29 -6.24 -6.16 -0.68
CA THR A 29 -7.04 -4.93 -0.73
C THR A 29 -7.68 -4.74 -2.11
N ASN A 30 -6.95 -5.02 -3.18
CA ASN A 30 -7.46 -4.98 -4.54
C ASN A 30 -8.57 -6.03 -4.77
N GLY A 31 -8.42 -7.22 -4.17
CA GLY A 31 -9.48 -8.23 -4.12
C GLY A 31 -10.76 -7.75 -3.40
N LEU A 32 -10.60 -6.95 -2.34
CA LEU A 32 -11.71 -6.29 -1.63
C LEU A 32 -12.36 -5.20 -2.49
N VAL A 33 -11.58 -4.36 -3.18
CA VAL A 33 -12.11 -3.35 -4.13
C VAL A 33 -13.00 -4.03 -5.17
N SER A 34 -12.49 -5.08 -5.82
CA SER A 34 -13.23 -5.84 -6.82
C SER A 34 -14.53 -6.43 -6.26
N SER A 35 -14.50 -6.92 -5.02
CA SER A 35 -15.67 -7.50 -4.36
C SER A 35 -16.70 -6.44 -3.97
N ALA A 36 -16.24 -5.28 -3.48
CA ALA A 36 -17.10 -4.14 -3.15
C ALA A 36 -17.78 -3.57 -4.40
N GLN A 37 -17.05 -3.43 -5.51
CA GLN A 37 -17.59 -2.99 -6.81
C GLN A 37 -18.72 -3.91 -7.26
N ARG A 38 -18.48 -5.23 -7.28
CA ARG A 38 -19.50 -6.23 -7.62
C ARG A 38 -20.73 -6.11 -6.71
N LEU A 39 -20.53 -5.84 -5.41
CA LEU A 39 -21.64 -5.67 -4.47
C LEU A 39 -22.44 -4.39 -4.75
N GLY A 40 -21.80 -3.27 -5.08
CA GLY A 40 -22.47 -2.01 -5.42
C GLY A 40 -23.22 -2.04 -6.75
N GLU A 41 -22.72 -2.81 -7.71
CA GLU A 41 -23.36 -3.03 -9.01
C GLU A 41 -24.52 -4.02 -8.93
N HIS A 42 -24.47 -4.96 -7.97
CA HIS A 42 -25.51 -5.97 -7.80
C HIS A 42 -26.85 -5.35 -7.37
N ASN A 43 -27.94 -5.80 -8.01
CA ASN A 43 -29.29 -5.40 -7.60
C ASN A 43 -29.84 -6.37 -6.55
N PRO A 44 -30.05 -5.92 -5.29
CA PRO A 44 -30.53 -6.80 -4.22
C PRO A 44 -31.90 -7.40 -4.54
N LEU A 45 -32.03 -8.73 -4.44
CA LEU A 45 -33.30 -9.43 -4.64
C LEU A 45 -34.16 -9.36 -3.37
N LEU A 46 -34.68 -8.17 -3.06
CA LEU A 46 -35.49 -7.90 -1.86
C LEU A 46 -37.01 -7.90 -2.13
N GLY A 47 -37.42 -8.15 -3.39
CA GLY A 47 -38.82 -8.07 -3.84
C GLY A 47 -39.21 -6.68 -4.37
N SER A 48 -40.49 -6.51 -4.75
CA SER A 48 -41.00 -5.29 -5.40
C SER A 48 -41.80 -4.36 -4.48
N ALA A 49 -41.95 -4.70 -3.19
CA ALA A 49 -42.64 -3.84 -2.25
C ALA A 49 -41.90 -2.49 -2.12
N PRO A 50 -42.60 -1.34 -2.02
CA PRO A 50 -41.97 -0.03 -1.85
C PRO A 50 -40.85 0.04 -0.78
N PRO A 51 -41.01 -0.53 0.44
CA PRO A 51 -39.92 -0.55 1.42
C PRO A 51 -38.72 -1.41 0.98
N ALA A 52 -38.94 -2.50 0.24
CA ALA A 52 -37.87 -3.35 -0.28
C ALA A 52 -37.05 -2.64 -1.36
N LEU A 53 -37.70 -1.88 -2.25
CA LEU A 53 -37.03 -1.05 -3.25
C LEU A 53 -36.17 0.04 -2.59
N HIS A 54 -36.71 0.70 -1.55
CA HIS A 54 -35.95 1.69 -0.81
C HIS A 54 -34.72 1.09 -0.10
N LEU A 55 -34.86 -0.10 0.49
CA LEU A 55 -33.73 -0.81 1.08
C LEU A 55 -32.70 -1.23 0.03
N ALA A 56 -33.14 -1.71 -1.13
CA ALA A 56 -32.25 -2.06 -2.24
C ALA A 56 -31.42 -0.87 -2.71
N LEU A 57 -32.03 0.32 -2.82
CA LEU A 57 -31.32 1.56 -3.14
C LEU A 57 -30.28 1.92 -2.08
N ARG A 58 -30.64 1.86 -0.80
CA ARG A 58 -29.70 2.16 0.30
C ARG A 58 -28.52 1.21 0.34
N LEU A 59 -28.73 -0.09 0.10
CA LEU A 59 -27.65 -1.07 0.04
C LEU A 59 -26.70 -0.80 -1.13
N ARG A 60 -27.24 -0.43 -2.29
CA ARG A 60 -26.43 -0.07 -3.46
C ARG A 60 -25.62 1.19 -3.24
N ASP A 61 -26.20 2.20 -2.60
CA ASP A 61 -25.49 3.44 -2.26
C ASP A 61 -24.37 3.16 -1.24
N ALA A 62 -24.67 2.41 -0.17
CA ALA A 62 -23.69 2.04 0.84
C ALA A 62 -22.54 1.15 0.30
N ALA A 63 -22.82 0.29 -0.67
CA ALA A 63 -21.80 -0.55 -1.32
C ALA A 63 -21.08 0.15 -2.47
N GLY A 64 -21.69 1.20 -3.05
CA GLY A 64 -21.22 1.88 -4.25
C GLY A 64 -20.04 2.83 -4.02
N PRO A 65 -19.72 3.68 -5.02
CA PRO A 65 -18.55 4.56 -5.00
C PRO A 65 -18.53 5.58 -3.86
N SER A 66 -19.70 6.00 -3.36
CA SER A 66 -19.87 6.90 -2.22
C SER A 66 -19.68 6.20 -0.87
N GLY A 67 -19.68 4.86 -0.83
CA GLY A 67 -19.53 4.06 0.36
C GLY A 67 -18.36 3.07 0.24
N LEU A 68 -18.62 1.79 0.52
CA LEU A 68 -17.60 0.76 0.66
C LEU A 68 -16.61 0.70 -0.51
N THR A 69 -17.10 0.76 -1.75
CA THR A 69 -16.21 0.72 -2.93
C THR A 69 -15.24 1.90 -2.93
N GLY A 70 -15.70 3.10 -2.60
CA GLY A 70 -14.86 4.28 -2.54
C GLY A 70 -13.82 4.20 -1.42
N GLU A 71 -14.24 3.79 -0.22
CA GLU A 71 -13.36 3.67 0.94
C GLU A 71 -12.22 2.67 0.70
N VAL A 72 -12.55 1.48 0.18
CA VAL A 72 -11.52 0.44 -0.09
C VAL A 72 -10.62 0.87 -1.25
N SER A 73 -11.14 1.56 -2.27
CA SER A 73 -10.30 2.10 -3.36
C SER A 73 -9.34 3.19 -2.88
N ALA A 74 -9.77 4.03 -1.92
CA ALA A 74 -8.90 5.01 -1.30
C ALA A 74 -7.77 4.34 -0.49
N ALA A 75 -8.10 3.31 0.28
CA ALA A 75 -7.12 2.51 1.02
C ALA A 75 -6.09 1.85 0.09
N ASP A 76 -6.55 1.28 -1.04
CA ASP A 76 -5.66 0.71 -2.07
C ASP A 76 -4.68 1.77 -2.62
N THR A 77 -5.19 2.97 -2.92
CA THR A 77 -4.37 4.08 -3.43
C THR A 77 -3.28 4.50 -2.42
N GLU A 78 -3.65 4.63 -1.15
CA GLU A 78 -2.70 4.98 -0.07
C GLU A 78 -1.65 3.89 0.12
N LEU A 79 -2.05 2.62 0.08
CA LEU A 79 -1.14 1.50 0.21
C LEU A 79 -0.15 1.43 -0.96
N ALA A 80 -0.62 1.66 -2.19
CA ALA A 80 0.22 1.74 -3.38
C ALA A 80 1.19 2.94 -3.32
N SER A 81 0.79 4.05 -2.68
CA SER A 81 1.67 5.20 -2.43
C SER A 81 2.76 4.86 -1.43
N TYR A 82 2.38 4.25 -0.29
CA TYR A 82 3.31 3.82 0.74
C TYR A 82 4.32 2.79 0.21
N HIS A 83 3.86 1.82 -0.59
CA HIS A 83 4.72 0.83 -1.25
C HIS A 83 5.83 1.49 -2.09
N ARG A 84 5.46 2.44 -2.95
CA ARG A 84 6.40 3.18 -3.80
C ARG A 84 7.40 3.97 -2.95
N ALA A 85 6.95 4.61 -1.87
CA ALA A 85 7.82 5.36 -0.97
C ALA A 85 8.82 4.45 -0.24
N LEU A 86 8.38 3.26 0.18
CA LEU A 86 9.24 2.26 0.82
C LEU A 86 10.29 1.73 -0.16
N GLN A 87 9.88 1.33 -1.37
CA GLN A 87 10.80 0.87 -2.43
C GLN A 87 11.85 1.94 -2.78
N ALA A 88 11.44 3.20 -2.95
CA ALA A 88 12.37 4.30 -3.21
C ALA A 88 13.35 4.53 -2.05
N THR A 89 12.92 4.27 -0.81
CA THR A 89 13.79 4.38 0.36
C THR A 89 14.81 3.24 0.40
N VAL A 90 14.39 2.00 0.18
CA VAL A 90 15.29 0.84 0.09
C VAL A 90 16.34 1.04 -1.00
N HIS A 91 15.93 1.50 -2.18
CA HIS A 91 16.83 1.78 -3.30
C HIS A 91 17.92 2.79 -2.92
N ARG A 92 17.54 3.91 -2.29
CA ARG A 92 18.51 4.93 -1.84
C ARG A 92 19.49 4.40 -0.80
N TYR A 93 19.03 3.53 0.10
CA TYR A 93 19.93 2.89 1.06
C TYR A 93 20.94 1.99 0.37
N GLN A 94 20.50 1.16 -0.59
CA GLN A 94 21.39 0.27 -1.35
C GLN A 94 22.40 1.02 -2.22
N GLU A 95 21.98 2.12 -2.86
CA GLU A 95 22.88 2.99 -3.61
C GLU A 95 23.93 3.65 -2.70
N GLY A 96 23.51 4.16 -1.53
CA GLY A 96 24.42 4.74 -0.55
C GLY A 96 25.44 3.74 -0.02
N ASP A 97 24.99 2.51 0.32
CA ASP A 97 25.89 1.43 0.73
C ASP A 97 26.88 1.05 -0.38
N SER A 98 26.41 1.01 -1.63
CA SER A 98 27.26 0.71 -2.79
C SER A 98 28.31 1.80 -3.01
N GLU A 99 27.94 3.08 -2.91
CA GLU A 99 28.87 4.22 -3.05
C GLU A 99 29.94 4.21 -1.95
N VAL A 100 29.56 3.93 -0.70
CA VAL A 100 30.49 3.79 0.42
C VAL A 100 31.42 2.58 0.24
N ALA A 101 30.89 1.44 -0.20
CA ALA A 101 31.66 0.25 -0.49
C ALA A 101 32.69 0.49 -1.62
N TRP A 102 32.29 1.19 -2.69
CA TRP A 102 33.19 1.59 -3.78
C TRP A 102 34.30 2.52 -3.28
N GLN A 103 33.98 3.54 -2.48
CA GLN A 103 34.99 4.45 -1.91
C GLN A 103 35.97 3.74 -0.97
N LEU A 104 35.52 2.72 -0.23
CA LEU A 104 36.39 1.92 0.62
C LEU A 104 37.31 0.99 -0.20
N SER A 105 36.84 0.50 -1.35
CA SER A 105 37.62 -0.33 -2.28
C SER A 105 38.60 0.45 -3.15
N ASP A 106 38.36 1.75 -3.38
CA ASP A 106 39.20 2.66 -4.17
C ASP A 106 40.18 3.48 -3.28
N GLY A 107 40.10 3.30 -1.96
CA GLY A 107 41.08 3.81 -1.02
C GLY A 107 42.42 3.08 -1.18
N PRO A 108 43.57 3.78 -1.26
CA PRO A 108 44.84 3.16 -1.59
C PRO A 108 45.22 2.11 -0.54
N THR A 109 45.41 0.87 -0.99
CA THR A 109 46.18 -0.16 -0.29
C THR A 109 47.62 0.35 -0.17
N ALA A 110 47.89 1.14 0.85
CA ALA A 110 49.23 1.54 1.26
C ALA A 110 49.66 0.66 2.43
N THR A 111 50.25 -0.51 2.13
CA THR A 111 51.43 -1.03 2.84
C THR A 111 52.15 -2.04 1.96
#